data_AF-A9GJP2-F1
#
_entry.id   AF-A9GJP2-F1
#
_cell.length_a   1.000
_cell.length_b   1.000
_cell.length_c   1.000
_cell.angle_alpha   90.00
_cell.angle_beta   90.00
_cell.angle_gamma   90.00
#
_symmetry.space_group_name_H-M   'P 1'
#
loop_
_entity.id
_entity.type
_entity.pdbx_description
1 polymer ?
#
loop_
_entity_poly.entity_id
_entity_poly.type
_entity_poly.pdbx_seq_one_letter_code
_entity_poly.pdbx_strand_id
1 'polypeptide(L)'
;MPAYQILRLIKFLGVILYAGGLIGSFVATVHADRKRAVHAVASPGLVVTWIAGYLMTTQLQIPLMELWVIAGLVLSLISQLALVHSVARDRRTLGAFVSTFAPLFVVLLMMVFRPTWSDVRS
;
A
#
# COMPACT_ATOMS: atom_id res chain seq x y z
N MET A 1 -24.43 -1.76 -10.40
CA MET A 1 -23.10 -1.44 -10.97
C MET A 1 -22.41 -0.14 -10.44
N PRO A 2 -23.02 0.76 -9.65
CA PRO A 2 -22.27 1.93 -9.09
C PRO A 2 -21.40 1.58 -7.88
N ALA A 3 -21.79 0.57 -7.08
CA ALA A 3 -21.08 0.18 -5.86
C ALA A 3 -19.61 -0.21 -6.13
N TYR A 4 -19.35 -0.96 -7.21
CA TYR A 4 -18.00 -1.35 -7.60
C TYR A 4 -17.11 -0.14 -7.96
N GLN A 5 -17.67 0.83 -8.70
CA GLN A 5 -16.94 2.04 -9.08
C GLN A 5 -16.62 2.92 -7.86
N ILE A 6 -17.57 3.01 -6.92
CA ILE A 6 -17.38 3.71 -5.64
C ILE A 6 -16.25 3.03 -4.85
N LEU A 7 -16.26 1.70 -4.73
CA LEU A 7 -15.17 0.98 -4.05
C LEU A 7 -13.82 1.18 -4.74
N ARG A 8 -13.80 1.22 -6.08
CA ARG A 8 -12.57 1.52 -6.84
C ARG A 8 -12.04 2.91 -6.53
N LEU A 9 -12.94 3.89 -6.44
CA LEU A 9 -12.59 5.27 -6.09
C LEU A 9 -12.06 5.36 -4.65
N ILE A 10 -12.72 4.71 -3.69
CA ILE A 10 -12.28 4.64 -2.29
C ILE A 10 -10.90 3.98 -2.20
N LYS A 11 -10.69 2.86 -2.90
CA LYS A 11 -9.38 2.19 -2.96
C LYS A 11 -8.31 3.13 -3.51
N PHE A 12 -8.62 3.86 -4.58
CA PHE A 12 -7.69 4.81 -5.18
C PHE A 12 -7.35 5.97 -4.24
N LEU A 13 -8.33 6.52 -3.53
CA LEU A 13 -8.11 7.53 -2.50
C LEU A 13 -7.24 7.00 -1.36
N GLY A 14 -7.46 5.77 -0.92
CA GLY A 14 -6.62 5.11 0.08
C GLY A 14 -5.16 5.00 -0.36
N VAL A 15 -4.92 4.61 -1.63
CA VAL A 15 -3.57 4.53 -2.21
C VAL A 15 -2.92 5.91 -2.29
N ILE A 16 -3.67 6.95 -2.69
CA ILE A 16 -3.17 8.33 -2.71
C ILE A 16 -2.81 8.81 -1.31
N LEU A 17 -3.65 8.55 -0.30
CA LEU A 17 -3.36 8.88 1.09
C LEU A 17 -2.10 8.17 1.58
N TYR A 18 -1.93 6.89 1.23
CA TYR A 18 -0.73 6.15 1.56
C TYR A 18 0.52 6.75 0.91
N ALA A 19 0.49 6.97 -0.40
CA ALA A 19 1.60 7.55 -1.15
C ALA A 19 1.93 8.98 -0.68
N GLY A 20 0.91 9.79 -0.40
CA GLY A 20 1.05 11.14 0.13
C GLY A 20 1.66 11.15 1.53
N GLY A 21 1.22 10.26 2.43
CA GLY A 21 1.80 10.10 3.76
C GLY A 21 3.25 9.61 3.71
N LEU A 22 3.57 8.71 2.78
CA LEU A 22 4.94 8.29 2.49
C LEU A 22 5.80 9.47 2.06
N ILE A 23 5.43 10.18 0.99
CA ILE A 23 6.19 11.34 0.49
C ILE A 23 6.31 12.42 1.57
N GLY A 24 5.21 12.72 2.27
CA GLY A 24 5.17 13.69 3.36
C GLY A 24 6.12 13.36 4.50
N SER A 25 6.30 12.07 4.83
CA SER A 25 7.24 11.64 5.86
C SER A 25 8.73 11.84 5.51
N PHE A 26 9.05 11.95 4.22
CA PHE A 26 10.40 12.21 3.73
C PHE A 26 10.65 13.70 3.48
N VAL A 27 9.62 14.45 3.05
CA VAL A 27 9.69 15.90 2.85
C VAL A 27 9.73 16.64 4.20
N ALA A 28 8.95 16.19 5.18
CA ALA A 28 8.87 16.86 6.49
C ALA A 28 10.23 16.89 7.21
N THR A 29 10.64 18.09 7.62
CA THR A 29 11.90 18.37 8.33
C THR A 29 11.81 18.16 9.83
N VAL A 30 10.59 18.20 10.38
CA VAL A 30 10.32 18.03 11.82
C VAL A 30 9.90 16.58 12.11
N HIS A 31 10.52 15.95 13.11
CA HIS A 31 10.23 14.54 13.48
C HIS A 31 8.77 14.28 13.85
N ALA A 32 8.14 15.24 14.53
CA ALA A 32 6.72 15.16 14.88
C ALA A 32 5.84 15.08 13.62
N ASP A 33 6.13 15.89 12.61
CA ASP A 33 5.39 15.91 11.35
C ASP A 33 5.62 14.65 10.52
N ARG A 34 6.83 14.08 10.56
CA ARG A 34 7.14 12.78 9.93
C ARG A 34 6.29 11.66 10.53
N LYS A 35 6.21 11.59 11.87
CA LYS A 35 5.36 10.61 12.57
C LYS A 35 3.89 10.82 12.26
N ARG A 36 3.44 12.07 12.23
CA ARG A 36 2.05 12.39 11.89
C ARG A 36 1.71 12.01 10.45
N ALA A 37 2.60 12.26 9.48
CA ALA A 37 2.40 11.83 8.10
C ALA A 37 2.23 10.30 7.97
N VAL A 38 3.01 9.52 8.73
CA VAL A 38 2.91 8.05 8.70
C VAL A 38 1.70 7.51 9.46
N HIS A 39 1.47 7.97 10.68
CA HIS A 39 0.42 7.40 11.55
C HIS A 39 -0.97 8.01 11.30
N ALA A 40 -1.06 9.29 10.95
CA ALA A 40 -2.34 9.96 10.72
C ALA A 40 -2.79 9.95 9.25
N VAL A 41 -1.89 9.69 8.29
CA VAL A 41 -2.23 9.71 6.86
C VAL A 41 -1.93 8.37 6.19
N ALA A 42 -0.66 7.92 6.22
CA ALA A 42 -0.29 6.72 5.49
C ALA A 42 -0.99 5.45 6.02
N SER A 43 -0.90 5.21 7.33
CA SER A 43 -1.49 4.03 7.97
C SER A 43 -3.02 3.93 7.75
N PRO A 44 -3.83 4.98 7.99
CA PRO A 44 -5.26 4.90 7.68
C PRO A 44 -5.54 4.77 6.18
N GLY A 45 -4.73 5.40 5.30
CA GLY A 45 -4.83 5.22 3.85
C GLY A 45 -4.66 3.76 3.42
N LEU A 46 -3.74 3.02 4.06
CA LEU A 46 -3.57 1.59 3.81
C LEU A 46 -4.78 0.77 4.24
N VAL A 47 -5.31 1.05 5.44
CA VAL A 47 -6.50 0.37 5.97
C VAL A 47 -7.69 0.58 5.03
N VAL A 48 -7.92 1.81 4.58
CA VAL A 48 -8.97 2.11 3.59
C VAL A 48 -8.76 1.33 2.29
N THR A 49 -7.51 1.24 1.82
CA THR A 49 -7.15 0.50 0.61
C THR A 49 -7.47 -1.00 0.75
N TRP A 50 -7.15 -1.60 1.88
CA TRP A 50 -7.44 -3.01 2.14
C TRP A 50 -8.93 -3.29 2.28
N ILE A 51 -9.66 -2.48 3.05
CA ILE A 51 -11.11 -2.64 3.21
C ILE A 51 -11.81 -2.56 1.85
N ALA A 52 -11.47 -1.55 1.05
CA ALA A 52 -12.02 -1.40 -0.29
C ALA A 52 -11.61 -2.57 -1.20
N GLY A 53 -10.34 -2.99 -1.15
CA GLY A 53 -9.85 -4.15 -1.91
C GLY A 53 -10.59 -5.45 -1.56
N TYR A 54 -10.77 -5.73 -0.27
CA TYR A 54 -11.50 -6.89 0.23
C TYR A 54 -12.97 -6.88 -0.24
N LEU A 55 -13.66 -5.75 -0.10
CA LEU A 55 -15.04 -5.60 -0.58
C LEU A 55 -15.16 -5.77 -2.10
N MET A 56 -14.15 -5.36 -2.87
CA MET A 56 -14.13 -5.58 -4.32
C MET A 56 -13.92 -7.06 -4.65
N THR A 57 -13.05 -7.78 -3.94
CA THR A 57 -12.85 -9.22 -4.16
C THR A 57 -14.08 -10.04 -3.82
N THR A 58 -14.83 -9.68 -2.77
CA THR A 58 -16.09 -10.35 -2.42
C THR A 58 -17.20 -10.09 -3.46
N GLN A 59 -17.30 -8.87 -3.99
CA GLN A 59 -18.25 -8.55 -5.06
C GLN A 59 -17.93 -9.27 -6.38
N LEU A 60 -16.66 -9.44 -6.71
CA LEU A 60 -16.21 -10.11 -7.94
C LEU A 60 -16.03 -11.63 -7.79
N GLN A 61 -16.29 -12.19 -6.59
CA GLN A 61 -16.07 -13.61 -6.27
C GLN A 61 -14.63 -14.08 -6.59
N ILE A 62 -13.65 -13.18 -6.45
CA ILE A 62 -12.24 -13.50 -6.67
C ILE A 62 -11.70 -14.14 -5.38
N PRO A 63 -11.03 -15.29 -5.46
CA PRO A 63 -10.45 -15.91 -4.29
C PRO A 63 -9.36 -15.01 -3.69
N LEU A 64 -9.46 -14.75 -2.38
CA LEU A 64 -8.46 -13.97 -1.63
C LEU A 64 -7.07 -14.59 -1.65
N MET A 65 -7.01 -15.89 -1.93
CA MET A 65 -5.76 -16.64 -1.98
C MET A 65 -5.02 -16.46 -3.30
N GLU A 66 -5.52 -15.68 -4.26
CA GLU A 66 -4.78 -15.40 -5.50
C GLU A 66 -3.40 -14.79 -5.21
N LEU A 67 -2.41 -15.19 -6.02
CA LEU A 67 -1.01 -14.84 -5.82
C LEU A 67 -0.83 -13.31 -5.74
N TRP A 68 -1.41 -12.56 -6.68
CA TRP A 68 -1.34 -11.10 -6.69
C TRP A 68 -2.04 -10.43 -5.51
N VAL A 69 -3.06 -11.07 -4.90
CA VAL A 69 -3.77 -10.55 -3.72
C VAL A 69 -2.92 -10.73 -2.48
N ILE A 70 -2.42 -11.96 -2.24
CA ILE A 70 -1.57 -12.26 -1.08
C ILE A 70 -0.27 -11.46 -1.17
N ALA A 71 0.39 -11.48 -2.33
CA ALA A 71 1.65 -10.77 -2.50
C ALA A 71 1.44 -9.25 -2.36
N GLY A 72 0.33 -8.72 -2.89
CA GLY A 72 -0.07 -7.33 -2.69
C GLY A 72 -0.22 -6.96 -1.21
N LEU A 73 -0.91 -7.79 -0.42
CA LEU A 73 -1.08 -7.61 1.02
C LEU A 73 0.27 -7.62 1.74
N VAL A 74 1.08 -8.65 1.53
CA VAL A 74 2.39 -8.83 2.20
C VAL A 74 3.36 -7.70 1.84
N LEU A 75 3.48 -7.35 0.56
CA LEU A 75 4.36 -6.26 0.13
C LEU A 75 3.90 -4.90 0.68
N SER A 76 2.58 -4.68 0.77
CA SER A 76 2.05 -3.45 1.36
C SER A 76 2.34 -3.34 2.86
N LEU A 77 2.32 -4.46 3.59
CA LEU A 77 2.76 -4.55 4.98
C LEU A 77 4.26 -4.25 5.12
N ILE A 78 5.09 -4.86 4.27
CA ILE A 78 6.54 -4.63 4.26
C ILE A 78 6.84 -3.15 3.99
N SER A 79 6.15 -2.54 3.03
CA SER A 79 6.22 -1.10 2.75
C SER A 79 5.90 -0.28 4.00
N GLN A 80 4.81 -0.59 4.70
CA GLN A 80 4.41 0.16 5.90
C GLN A 80 5.40 -0.03 7.06
N LEU A 81 5.92 -1.24 7.27
CA LEU A 81 6.91 -1.50 8.29
C LEU A 81 8.23 -0.76 7.99
N ALA A 82 8.67 -0.76 6.74
CA ALA A 82 9.83 0.01 6.29
C ALA A 82 9.61 1.52 6.53
N LEU A 83 8.42 2.03 6.21
CA LEU A 83 8.04 3.42 6.45
C LEU A 83 8.10 3.78 7.94
N VAL A 84 7.45 2.99 8.80
CA VAL A 84 7.44 3.21 10.26
C VAL A 84 8.86 3.12 10.83
N HIS A 85 9.65 2.14 10.40
CA HIS A 85 11.04 1.98 10.81
C HIS A 85 11.91 3.18 10.37
N SER A 86 11.67 3.71 9.15
CA SER A 86 12.39 4.88 8.62
C SER A 86 12.09 6.18 9.38
N VAL A 87 10.90 6.31 9.95
CA VAL A 87 10.53 7.46 10.77
C VAL A 87 11.01 7.31 12.22
N ALA A 88 11.12 6.08 12.72
CA ALA A 88 11.70 5.80 14.03
C ALA A 88 13.22 6.06 14.06
N ARG A 89 13.93 5.82 12.95
CA ARG A 89 15.34 6.20 12.81
C ARG A 89 15.46 7.62 12.26
N ASP A 90 16.02 8.50 13.07
CA ASP A 90 16.24 9.92 12.76
C ASP A 90 16.99 10.17 11.43
N ARG A 91 17.74 9.17 10.94
CA ARG A 91 18.56 9.25 9.72
C ARG A 91 17.75 9.07 8.43
N ARG A 92 17.67 10.14 7.65
CA ARG A 92 17.24 10.11 6.24
C ARG A 92 18.28 9.37 5.40
N THR A 93 17.98 8.15 4.98
CA THR A 93 18.85 7.40 4.07
C THR A 93 18.11 7.09 2.79
N LEU A 94 18.82 7.18 1.66
CA LEU A 94 18.28 6.82 0.35
C LEU A 94 17.83 5.34 0.35
N GLY A 95 18.53 4.48 1.10
CA GLY A 95 18.12 3.10 1.34
C GLY A 95 16.76 2.95 2.03
N ALA A 96 16.42 3.81 2.99
CA ALA A 96 15.11 3.78 3.66
C ALA A 96 13.97 4.27 2.74
N PHE A 97 14.27 5.21 1.84
CA PHE A 97 13.31 5.62 0.82
C PHE A 97 13.05 4.47 -0.16
N VAL A 98 14.12 3.85 -0.69
CA VAL A 98 14.01 2.73 -1.63
C VAL A 98 13.31 1.53 -0.99
N SER A 99 13.64 1.17 0.25
CA SER A 99 13.02 0.03 0.94
C SER A 99 11.52 0.23 1.21
N THR A 100 11.05 1.48 1.26
CA THR A 100 9.65 1.82 1.42
C THR A 100 8.93 1.92 0.08
N PHE A 101 9.56 2.55 -0.92
CA PHE A 101 8.92 2.80 -2.22
C PHE A 101 8.92 1.57 -3.12
N ALA A 102 9.97 0.75 -3.07
CA ALA A 102 10.10 -0.43 -3.92
C ALA A 102 8.98 -1.46 -3.71
N PRO A 103 8.62 -1.86 -2.46
CA PRO A 103 7.52 -2.80 -2.27
C PRO A 103 6.19 -2.24 -2.76
N LEU A 104 5.90 -0.94 -2.54
CA LEU A 104 4.70 -0.30 -3.07
C LEU A 104 4.66 -0.33 -4.61
N PHE A 105 5.79 -0.07 -5.26
CA PHE A 105 5.87 -0.16 -6.71
C PHE A 105 5.63 -1.59 -7.20
N VAL A 106 6.19 -2.59 -6.53
CA VAL A 106 5.96 -4.01 -6.86
C VAL A 106 4.49 -4.39 -6.64
N VAL A 107 3.81 -3.90 -5.60
CA VAL A 107 2.35 -4.10 -5.42
C VAL A 107 1.58 -3.58 -6.63
N LEU A 108 1.92 -2.38 -7.12
CA LEU A 108 1.26 -1.80 -8.29
C LEU A 108 1.48 -2.67 -9.53
N LEU A 109 2.70 -3.14 -9.77
CA LEU A 109 3.00 -4.06 -10.87
C LEU A 109 2.18 -5.35 -10.74
N MET A 110 2.10 -5.94 -9.55
CA MET A 110 1.30 -7.14 -9.32
C MET A 110 -0.20 -6.91 -9.53
N MET A 111 -0.73 -5.72 -9.22
CA MET A 111 -2.13 -5.40 -9.51
C MET A 111 -2.41 -5.16 -10.99
N VAL A 112 -1.41 -4.74 -11.76
CA VAL A 112 -1.52 -4.52 -13.21
C VAL A 112 -1.42 -5.84 -13.96
N PHE A 113 -0.38 -6.63 -13.69
CA PHE A 113 -0.15 -7.91 -14.37
C PHE A 113 -1.03 -9.04 -13.83
N ARG A 114 -1.50 -8.93 -12.58
CA ARG A 114 -2.36 -9.90 -11.89
C ARG A 114 -1.89 -11.35 -12.05
N PRO A 115 -0.62 -11.67 -11.73
CA PRO A 115 -0.13 -13.04 -11.83
C PRO A 115 -0.99 -13.96 -10.96
N THR A 116 -1.41 -15.08 -11.54
CA THR A 116 -2.25 -16.10 -10.91
C THR A 116 -1.42 -17.33 -10.57
N TRP A 117 -1.93 -18.22 -9.71
CA TRP A 117 -1.23 -19.47 -9.39
C TRP A 117 -1.10 -20.44 -10.58
N SER A 118 -1.90 -20.25 -11.63
CA SER A 118 -1.76 -21.01 -12.88
C SER A 118 -0.50 -20.64 -13.64
N ASP A 119 -0.11 -19.37 -13.62
CA ASP A 119 1.05 -18.85 -14.40
C ASP A 119 2.39 -19.32 -13.82
N VAL A 120 2.42 -19.75 -12.56
CA VAL A 120 3.63 -20.24 -11.86
C VAL A 120 3.75 -21.76 -11.91
N ARG A 121 2.65 -22.47 -12.18
CA ARG A 121 2.62 -23.94 -12.26
C ARG A 121 2.80 -24.49 -13.68
N SER A 122 2.82 -23.61 -14.69
CA SER A 122 3.14 -23.94 -16.09
C SER A 122 4.64 -23.97 -16.33
#